data_AF-A0A2W6TPN7-F1
#
_entry.id   AF-A0A2W6TPN7-F1
#
_cell.length_a   1.000
_cell.length_b   1.000
_cell.length_c   1.000
_cell.angle_alpha   90.00
_cell.angle_beta   90.00
_cell.angle_gamma   90.00
#
_symmetry.space_group_name_H-M   'P 1'
#
loop_
_entity.id
_entity.type
_entity.pdbx_description
1 polymer ?
#
loop_
_entity_poly.entity_id
_entity_poly.type
_entity_poly.pdbx_seq_one_letter_code
_entity_poly.pdbx_strand_id
1 'polypeptide(L)'
;MTEQVSIRLHYRDGDDVWQDGGQDYSLEDFAGVLPNIGDMILEPGVPQGRDRQDRKNRRLLTVVHRVFNARDLPNYVALVVDAHVPTQKQGAIC
;
A
#
# COMPACT_ATOMS: atom_id res chain seq x y z
N MET A 1 5.69 -23.92 12.78
CA MET A 1 6.18 -22.55 12.58
C MET A 1 5.37 -21.99 11.44
N THR A 2 4.44 -21.06 11.72
CA THR A 2 3.72 -20.35 10.65
C THR A 2 4.72 -19.49 9.92
N GLU A 3 4.96 -19.78 8.65
CA GLU A 3 5.89 -18.99 7.85
C GLU A 3 5.33 -17.57 7.74
N GLN A 4 6.14 -16.58 8.14
CA GLN A 4 5.71 -15.20 8.26
C GLN A 4 5.73 -14.57 6.87
N VAL A 5 4.55 -14.20 6.35
CA VAL A 5 4.43 -13.54 5.04
C VAL A 5 4.95 -12.11 5.14
N SER A 6 5.90 -11.77 4.26
CA SER A 6 6.42 -10.41 4.10
C SER A 6 5.76 -9.75 2.90
N ILE A 7 5.30 -8.52 3.07
CA ILE A 7 4.50 -7.78 2.09
C ILE A 7 5.21 -6.46 1.74
N ARG A 8 5.50 -6.21 0.47
CA ARG A 8 6.03 -4.93 -0.04
C ARG A 8 4.95 -4.19 -0.80
N LEU A 9 4.86 -2.87 -0.59
CA LEU A 9 4.03 -2.00 -1.44
C LEU A 9 4.87 -1.41 -2.57
N HIS A 10 4.34 -1.48 -3.79
CA HIS A 10 4.86 -0.83 -4.97
C HIS A 10 3.82 0.16 -5.49
N TYR A 11 4.18 1.43 -5.56
CA TYR A 11 3.30 2.47 -6.08
C TYR A 11 3.35 2.44 -7.59
N ARG A 12 2.19 2.35 -8.23
CA ARG A 12 2.11 2.57 -9.67
C ARG A 12 2.36 4.05 -9.94
N ASP A 13 3.42 4.32 -10.70
CA ASP A 13 3.57 5.57 -11.42
C ASP A 13 3.08 5.33 -12.86
N GLY A 14 2.75 6.38 -13.62
CA GLY A 14 2.29 6.21 -15.00
C GLY A 14 3.22 5.31 -15.84
N ASP A 15 2.67 4.71 -16.91
CA ASP A 15 3.42 3.90 -17.89
C ASP A 15 4.05 2.58 -17.35
N ASP A 16 3.32 1.86 -16.49
CA ASP A 16 3.71 0.55 -15.95
C ASP A 16 5.05 0.55 -15.18
N VAL A 17 5.49 1.72 -14.74
CA VAL A 17 6.63 1.88 -13.84
C VAL A 17 6.15 1.77 -12.40
N TRP A 18 6.84 0.95 -11.62
CA TRP A 18 6.53 0.76 -10.20
C TRP A 18 7.62 1.39 -9.33
N GLN A 19 7.21 2.24 -8.40
CA GLN A 19 8.10 2.80 -7.38
C GLN A 19 8.05 1.91 -6.13
N ASP A 20 9.21 1.42 -5.68
CA ASP A 20 9.32 0.63 -4.45
C ASP A 20 9.04 1.52 -3.22
N GLY A 21 8.08 1.12 -2.39
CA GLY A 21 7.76 1.80 -1.13
C GLY A 21 8.83 1.65 -0.05
N GLY A 22 9.81 0.76 -0.23
CA GLY A 22 11.02 0.66 0.61
C GLY A 22 10.80 0.02 1.98
N GLN A 23 9.56 -0.27 2.38
CA GLN A 23 9.21 -0.88 3.67
C GLN A 23 8.50 -2.23 3.49
N ASP A 24 8.92 -3.22 4.27
CA ASP A 24 8.25 -4.51 4.39
C ASP A 24 7.20 -4.44 5.51
N TYR A 25 6.07 -5.08 5.26
CA TYR A 25 4.93 -5.19 6.17
C TYR A 25 4.61 -6.66 6.44
N SER A 26 3.91 -6.90 7.54
CA SER A 26 3.38 -8.20 7.91
C SER A 26 1.88 -8.28 7.61
N LEU A 27 1.29 -9.48 7.72
CA LEU A 27 -0.17 -9.63 7.64
C LEU A 27 -0.91 -8.86 8.73
N GLU A 28 -0.31 -8.70 9.90
CA GLU A 28 -0.95 -8.00 11.04
C GLU A 28 -1.21 -6.52 10.73
N ASP A 29 -0.35 -5.91 9.91
CA ASP A 29 -0.53 -4.55 9.40
C ASP A 29 -1.79 -4.41 8.51
N PHE A 30 -2.32 -5.54 8.02
CA PHE A 30 -3.53 -5.67 7.21
C PHE A 30 -4.62 -6.52 7.89
N ALA A 31 -4.70 -6.45 9.23
CA ALA A 31 -5.68 -7.18 10.04
C ALA A 31 -5.62 -8.72 9.92
N GLY A 32 -4.42 -9.26 9.66
CA GLY A 32 -4.18 -10.69 9.54
C GLY A 32 -4.54 -11.28 8.18
N VAL A 33 -4.91 -10.45 7.20
CA VAL A 33 -5.37 -10.89 5.88
C VAL A 33 -4.47 -10.30 4.80
N LEU A 34 -4.16 -11.09 3.77
CA LEU A 34 -3.48 -10.58 2.58
C LEU A 34 -4.50 -9.86 1.69
N PRO A 35 -4.35 -8.55 1.43
CA PRO A 35 -5.25 -7.82 0.54
C PRO A 35 -5.37 -8.48 -0.85
N ASN A 36 -6.58 -8.43 -1.42
CA ASN A 36 -6.87 -8.89 -2.77
C ASN A 36 -6.86 -7.73 -3.77
N ILE A 37 -6.80 -8.06 -5.06
CA ILE A 37 -6.94 -7.05 -6.12
C ILE A 37 -8.34 -6.42 -6.03
N GLY A 38 -8.39 -5.10 -6.09
CA GLY A 38 -9.60 -4.29 -5.91
C GLY A 38 -9.83 -3.84 -4.47
N ASP A 39 -9.16 -4.43 -3.48
CA ASP A 39 -9.29 -4.00 -2.09
C ASP A 39 -8.73 -2.59 -1.92
N MET A 40 -9.39 -1.83 -1.05
CA MET A 40 -8.90 -0.54 -0.59
C MET A 40 -8.17 -0.72 0.74
N ILE A 41 -6.95 -0.21 0.81
CA ILE A 41 -6.12 -0.24 2.01
C ILE A 41 -5.71 1.18 2.38
N LEU A 42 -5.52 1.41 3.68
CA LEU A 42 -4.76 2.57 4.13
C LEU A 42 -3.29 2.17 4.18
N GLU A 43 -2.41 3.07 3.73
CA GLU A 43 -0.97 2.87 3.86
C GLU A 43 -0.62 2.60 5.35
N PRO A 44 -0.14 1.39 5.70
CA PRO A 44 0.12 1.03 7.09
C PRO A 44 1.39 1.68 7.63
N GLY A 45 2.33 2.02 6.74
CA GLY A 45 3.51 2.80 7.06
C GLY A 45 3.21 4.30 7.08
N VAL A 46 3.81 5.00 8.03
CA VAL A 46 4.02 6.44 7.92
C VAL A 46 5.52 6.64 7.72
N PRO A 47 5.96 7.32 6.65
CA PRO A 47 7.37 7.63 6.44
C PRO A 47 7.96 8.24 7.72
N GLN A 48 9.17 7.82 8.10
CA GLN A 48 9.81 8.29 9.33
C GLN A 48 9.79 9.83 9.41
N GLY A 49 9.31 10.36 10.54
CA GLY A 49 9.24 11.81 10.79
C GLY A 49 7.89 12.49 10.53
N ARG A 50 6.82 11.75 10.20
CA ARG A 50 5.46 12.31 10.10
C ARG A 50 4.50 11.79 11.17
N ASP A 51 3.59 12.64 11.63
CA ASP A 51 2.59 12.29 12.63
C ASP A 51 1.57 11.30 12.05
N ARG A 52 1.41 10.15 12.72
CA ARG A 52 0.46 9.08 12.37
C ARG A 52 -1.00 9.47 12.60
N GLN A 53 -1.25 10.49 13.42
CA GLN A 53 -2.59 10.99 13.74
C GLN A 53 -3.09 12.02 12.71
N ASP A 54 -2.18 12.65 11.95
CA ASP A 54 -2.59 13.59 10.90
C ASP A 54 -3.15 12.82 9.70
N ARG A 55 -4.45 13.03 9.44
CA ARG A 55 -5.18 12.43 8.31
C ARG A 55 -4.51 12.75 6.97
N LYS A 56 -3.76 13.84 6.85
CA LYS A 56 -3.03 14.22 5.63
C LYS A 56 -1.84 13.30 5.33
N ASN A 57 -1.37 12.56 6.32
CA ASN A 57 -0.25 11.64 6.18
C ASN A 57 -0.68 10.20 5.90
N ARG A 58 -1.99 9.93 5.81
CA ARG A 58 -2.52 8.61 5.46
C ARG A 58 -3.02 8.63 4.02
N ARG A 59 -2.49 7.76 3.19
CA ARG A 59 -2.93 7.60 1.80
C ARG A 59 -3.89 6.43 1.72
N LEU A 60 -5.01 6.66 1.03
CA LEU A 60 -5.92 5.61 0.63
C LEU A 60 -5.42 5.04 -0.70
N LEU A 61 -5.26 3.73 -0.73
CA LEU A 61 -4.65 3.01 -1.83
C LEU A 61 -5.61 1.93 -2.33
N THR A 62 -5.59 1.64 -3.62
CA THR A 62 -6.27 0.48 -4.21
C THR A 62 -5.24 -0.52 -4.68
N VAL A 63 -5.39 -1.78 -4.27
CA VAL A 63 -4.53 -2.87 -4.75
C VAL A 63 -4.91 -3.20 -6.20
N VAL A 64 -3.98 -3.00 -7.12
CA VAL A 64 -4.20 -3.26 -8.55
C VAL A 64 -3.58 -4.58 -9.00
N HIS A 65 -2.45 -4.99 -8.39
CA HIS A 65 -1.84 -6.28 -8.67
C HIS A 65 -1.28 -6.92 -7.40
N ARG A 66 -1.14 -8.26 -7.46
CA ARG A 66 -0.37 -9.03 -6.48
C ARG A 66 0.66 -9.85 -7.22
N VAL A 67 1.89 -9.75 -6.77
CA VAL A 67 3.03 -10.49 -7.30
C VAL A 67 3.55 -11.40 -6.18
N PHE A 68 3.40 -12.71 -6.38
CA PHE A 68 3.91 -13.72 -5.46
C PHE A 68 5.35 -14.08 -5.83
N ASN A 69 6.15 -14.46 -4.83
CA ASN A 69 7.56 -14.81 -5.01
C ASN A 69 8.36 -13.65 -5.63
N ALA A 70 8.04 -12.41 -5.25
CA ALA A 70 8.83 -11.29 -5.70
C ALA A 70 10.25 -11.42 -5.12
N ARG A 71 11.27 -11.28 -5.97
CA ARG A 71 12.71 -11.45 -5.64
C ARG A 71 13.14 -12.88 -5.31
N ASP A 72 12.38 -13.90 -5.75
CA ASP A 72 12.67 -15.32 -5.47
C ASP A 72 12.78 -15.65 -3.96
N LEU A 73 12.12 -14.84 -3.14
CA LEU A 73 12.05 -15.03 -1.69
C LEU A 73 10.78 -15.80 -1.32
N PRO A 74 10.89 -16.91 -0.56
CA PRO A 74 9.72 -17.63 -0.07
C PRO A 74 8.91 -16.72 0.86
N ASN A 75 7.58 -16.84 0.80
CA ASN A 75 6.62 -16.05 1.60
C ASN A 75 6.69 -14.54 1.38
N TYR A 76 7.17 -14.10 0.22
CA TYR A 76 7.24 -12.70 -0.14
C TYR A 76 6.17 -12.32 -1.17
N VAL A 77 5.39 -11.30 -0.86
CA VAL A 77 4.32 -10.78 -1.72
C VAL A 77 4.53 -9.30 -1.97
N ALA A 78 4.52 -8.90 -3.24
CA ALA A 78 4.47 -7.50 -3.62
C ALA A 78 3.03 -7.12 -4.00
N LEU A 79 2.48 -6.11 -3.34
CA LEU A 79 1.23 -5.48 -3.72
C LEU A 79 1.54 -4.24 -4.54
N VAL A 80 1.01 -4.18 -5.75
CA VAL A 80 1.04 -2.95 -6.56
C VAL A 80 -0.21 -2.16 -6.24
N VAL A 81 -0.05 -0.88 -5.96
CA VAL A 81 -1.10 -0.02 -5.45
C VAL A 81 -1.19 1.31 -6.19
N ASP A 82 -2.42 1.77 -6.41
CA ASP A 82 -2.72 3.10 -6.93
C ASP A 82 -3.12 4.01 -5.77
N ALA A 83 -2.53 5.20 -5.70
CA ALA A 83 -2.88 6.19 -4.68
C ALA A 83 -4.09 7.02 -5.12
N HIS A 84 -5.09 7.13 -4.25
CA HIS A 84 -6.17 8.09 -4.43
C HIS A 84 -5.64 9.48 -4.10
N VAL A 85 -5.50 10.34 -5.12
CA VAL A 85 -5.32 11.77 -4.89
C VAL A 85 -6.69 12.34 -4.56
N PRO A 86 -6.94 12.87 -3.34
CA PRO A 86 -8.21 13.51 -3.06
C PRO A 86 -8.38 14.68 -4.03
N THR A 87 -9.36 14.57 -4.93
CA THR A 87 -9.81 15.71 -5.71
C THR A 87 -10.26 16.74 -4.69
N GLN A 88 -9.57 17.88 -4.60
CA GLN A 88 -10.07 18.98 -3.78
C GLN A 88 -11.50 19.24 -4.24
N LYS A 89 -12.48 19.03 -3.35
CA LYS A 89 -13.84 19.52 -3.58
C LYS A 89 -13.70 21.01 -3.82
N GLN A 90 -13.72 21.45 -5.08
CA GLN A 90 -13.97 22.84 -5.41
C GLN A 90 -15.28 23.16 -4.73
N GLY A 91 -15.20 24.01 -3.71
CA GLY A 91 -16.34 24.44 -2.95
C GLY A 91 -17.36 25.01 -3.92
N ALA A 92 -18.53 24.39 -3.98
CA ALA A 92 -19.72 25.07 -4.43
C ALA A 92 -19.93 26.22 -3.44
N ILE A 93 -19.49 27.42 -3.83
CA ILE A 93 -19.93 28.65 -3.20
C ILE A 93 -21.32 28.90 -3.77
N CYS A 94 -22.31 28.77 -2.90
CA CYS A 94 -23.71 29.08 -3.14
C CYS A 94 -23.91 30.56 -3.50
#